data_AF-A0A6J1Y2D2-F1
#
_entry.id   AF-A0A6J1Y2D2-F1
#
_cell.length_a   1.000
_cell.length_b   1.000
_cell.length_c   1.000
_cell.angle_alpha   90.00
_cell.angle_beta   90.00
_cell.angle_gamma   90.00
#
_symmetry.space_group_name_H-M   'P 1'
#
loop_
_entity.id
_entity.type
_entity.pdbx_description
1 polymer ?
#
loop_
_entity_poly.entity_id
_entity_poly.type
_entity_poly.pdbx_seq_one_letter_code
_entity_poly.pdbx_strand_id
1 'polypeptide(L)'
;MPLLVEGRRVRLPQSAGDLVRAHPLLEERARLLRGQSVQQVGPQGLLYVQQRELAAASPQDGSISILGSDDATTCHIVVLRHTGNGATCLTHCDGSDTKAEVPLIMSSIKSFSDHAPCGRLEVHLVGGFSDDRQLSQKLTHQLLSEFDRQEDDIHLVTLCVTELNDREENEKHFPIIYGIVHAEDLFVPTAVNIKTAEIYRASFPDRGPEEELRAARALTGGPMISIYDAKTEQLRIGPYSWMPFPHVDFWLQQDDKQILEYTFRLP
;
A
#
# COMPACT_ATOMS: atom_id res chain seq x y z
N MET A 1 -15.54 -9.07 -15.10
CA MET A 1 -16.02 -7.69 -15.24
C MET A 1 -15.16 -6.82 -14.32
N PRO A 2 -14.93 -5.56 -14.70
CA PRO A 2 -13.60 -4.95 -14.62
C PRO A 2 -13.49 -3.94 -13.47
N LEU A 3 -12.47 -3.07 -13.48
CA LEU A 3 -12.38 -2.00 -12.48
C LEU A 3 -13.54 -1.01 -12.67
N LEU A 4 -14.34 -0.80 -11.61
CA LEU A 4 -15.55 0.00 -11.63
C LEU A 4 -15.42 1.29 -10.81
N VAL A 5 -15.90 2.40 -11.34
CA VAL A 5 -16.19 3.62 -10.58
C VAL A 5 -17.66 3.93 -10.76
N GLU A 6 -18.39 4.10 -9.64
CA GLU A 6 -19.84 4.38 -9.66
C GLU A 6 -20.65 3.36 -10.50
N GLY A 7 -20.23 2.09 -10.47
CA GLY A 7 -20.87 1.00 -11.21
C GLY A 7 -20.59 0.96 -12.71
N ARG A 8 -19.69 1.83 -13.21
CA ARG A 8 -19.27 1.86 -14.62
C ARG A 8 -17.82 1.44 -14.75
N ARG A 9 -17.52 0.67 -15.80
CA ARG A 9 -16.14 0.28 -16.13
C ARG A 9 -15.28 1.52 -16.40
N VAL A 10 -14.10 1.56 -15.77
CA VAL A 10 -13.06 2.56 -16.04
C VAL A 10 -12.47 2.36 -17.44
N ARG A 11 -12.26 3.45 -18.19
CA ARG A 11 -11.54 3.39 -19.47
C ARG A 11 -10.05 3.59 -19.21
N LEU A 12 -9.23 2.61 -19.57
CA LEU A 12 -7.77 2.67 -19.44
C LEU A 12 -7.09 2.61 -20.82
N PRO A 13 -5.90 3.21 -21.01
CA PRO A 13 -5.14 4.00 -20.02
C PRO A 13 -5.72 5.41 -19.83
N GLN A 14 -5.68 5.91 -18.59
CA GLN A 14 -6.08 7.27 -18.22
C GLN A 14 -5.25 7.69 -16.99
N SER A 15 -4.87 8.97 -16.89
CA SER A 15 -4.16 9.47 -15.71
C SER A 15 -5.06 9.43 -14.45
N ALA A 16 -4.46 9.41 -13.25
CA ALA A 16 -5.23 9.41 -12.01
C ALA A 16 -6.07 10.68 -11.88
N GLY A 17 -5.51 11.83 -12.25
CA GLY A 17 -6.15 13.13 -12.25
C GLY A 17 -7.30 13.21 -13.25
N ASP A 18 -7.16 12.66 -14.46
CA ASP A 18 -8.27 12.57 -15.41
C ASP A 18 -9.41 11.70 -14.86
N LEU A 19 -9.07 10.59 -14.19
CA LEU A 19 -10.09 9.70 -13.62
C LEU A 19 -10.85 10.39 -12.48
N VAL A 20 -10.14 11.12 -11.63
CA VAL A 20 -10.76 11.88 -10.54
C VAL A 20 -11.60 13.05 -11.06
N ARG A 21 -11.14 13.78 -12.07
CA ARG A 21 -11.94 14.84 -12.72
C ARG A 21 -13.24 14.30 -13.33
N ALA A 22 -13.24 13.07 -13.82
CA ALA A 22 -14.43 12.42 -14.36
C ALA A 22 -15.39 11.90 -13.27
N HIS A 23 -14.91 11.76 -12.02
CA HIS A 23 -15.63 11.12 -10.92
C HIS A 23 -15.47 11.91 -9.61
N PRO A 24 -16.34 12.92 -9.35
CA PRO A 24 -16.22 13.82 -8.20
C PRO A 24 -16.14 13.13 -6.84
N LEU A 25 -16.74 11.95 -6.70
CA LEU A 25 -16.69 11.16 -5.46
C LEU A 25 -15.26 10.69 -5.12
N LEU A 26 -14.44 10.37 -6.13
CA LEU A 26 -13.04 10.02 -5.91
C LEU A 26 -12.25 11.24 -5.43
N GLU A 27 -12.55 12.42 -5.99
CA GLU A 27 -11.92 13.69 -5.60
C GLU A 27 -12.22 14.03 -4.14
N GLU A 28 -13.50 13.94 -3.77
CA GLU A 28 -13.95 14.22 -2.41
C GLU A 28 -13.27 13.29 -1.40
N ARG A 29 -13.21 11.98 -1.68
CA ARG A 29 -12.54 11.01 -0.81
C ARG A 29 -11.05 11.27 -0.69
N ALA A 30 -10.37 11.55 -1.81
CA ALA A 30 -8.95 11.90 -1.78
C ALA A 30 -8.71 13.18 -0.96
N ARG A 31 -9.55 14.21 -1.14
CA ARG A 31 -9.50 15.46 -0.37
C ARG A 31 -9.72 15.22 1.12
N LEU A 32 -10.73 14.44 1.50
CA LEU A 32 -11.02 14.10 2.89
C LEU A 32 -9.85 13.34 3.52
N LEU A 33 -9.31 12.34 2.81
CA LEU A 33 -8.17 11.56 3.30
C LEU A 33 -6.94 12.45 3.51
N ARG A 34 -6.61 13.34 2.57
CA ARG A 34 -5.51 14.32 2.73
C ARG A 34 -5.73 15.30 3.89
N GLY A 35 -6.98 15.62 4.20
CA GLY A 35 -7.35 16.58 5.25
C GLY A 35 -7.41 16.02 6.67
N GLN A 36 -7.30 14.69 6.86
CA GLN A 36 -7.34 14.08 8.19
C GLN A 36 -6.09 14.44 9.02
N SER A 37 -6.23 14.52 10.33
CA SER A 37 -5.09 14.54 11.25
C SER A 37 -4.47 13.16 11.36
N VAL A 38 -3.14 13.10 11.55
CA VAL A 38 -2.44 11.82 11.80
C VAL A 38 -2.85 11.25 13.15
N GLN A 39 -3.22 9.97 13.18
CA GLN A 39 -3.48 9.24 14.42
C GLN A 39 -2.27 8.39 14.79
N GLN A 40 -1.76 8.49 16.01
CA GLN A 40 -0.70 7.58 16.46
C GLN A 40 -1.30 6.22 16.80
N VAL A 41 -0.91 5.18 16.08
CA VAL A 41 -1.38 3.81 16.29
C VAL A 41 -0.36 3.07 17.14
N GLY A 42 -0.79 2.59 18.31
CA GLY A 42 0.02 1.75 19.17
C GLY A 42 0.11 0.30 18.65
N PRO A 43 1.02 -0.51 19.22
CA PRO A 43 1.24 -1.90 18.77
C PRO A 43 0.06 -2.83 19.04
N GLN A 44 -0.89 -2.45 19.91
CA GLN A 44 -1.97 -3.33 20.32
C GLN A 44 -2.92 -3.63 19.14
N GLY A 45 -2.93 -4.88 18.69
CA GLY A 45 -3.77 -5.34 17.59
C GLY A 45 -3.39 -4.75 16.23
N LEU A 46 -2.17 -4.22 16.10
CA LEU A 46 -1.57 -3.74 14.87
C LEU A 46 -0.79 -4.88 14.19
N LEU A 47 -1.00 -5.04 12.89
CA LEU A 47 -0.11 -5.77 12.02
C LEU A 47 0.48 -4.79 11.00
N TYR A 48 1.75 -4.45 11.20
CA TYR A 48 2.49 -3.56 10.32
C TYR A 48 3.07 -4.34 9.13
N VAL A 49 2.81 -3.86 7.91
CA VAL A 49 3.18 -4.45 6.63
C VAL A 49 4.27 -3.60 6.00
N GLN A 50 5.44 -4.17 5.75
CA GLN A 50 6.55 -3.47 5.10
C GLN A 50 6.39 -3.46 3.57
N GLN A 51 7.24 -2.69 2.90
CA GLN A 51 7.39 -2.73 1.45
C GLN A 51 7.63 -4.17 0.95
N ARG A 52 6.92 -4.55 -0.12
CA ARG A 52 6.90 -5.93 -0.67
C ARG A 52 6.38 -6.99 0.32
N GLU A 53 5.48 -6.60 1.21
CA GLU A 53 4.71 -7.53 2.03
C GLU A 53 3.21 -7.31 1.82
N LEU A 54 2.47 -8.37 2.13
CA LEU A 54 1.02 -8.43 2.11
C LEU A 54 0.52 -9.08 3.39
N ALA A 55 -0.55 -8.54 3.96
CA ALA A 55 -1.30 -9.18 5.03
C ALA A 55 -2.80 -9.11 4.75
N ALA A 56 -3.51 -10.20 5.07
CA ALA A 56 -4.96 -10.24 4.98
C ALA A 56 -5.56 -10.80 6.27
N ALA A 57 -6.60 -10.15 6.76
CA ALA A 57 -7.32 -10.52 7.97
C ALA A 57 -8.82 -10.19 7.82
N SER A 58 -9.65 -10.69 8.74
CA SER A 58 -11.09 -10.42 8.73
C SER A 58 -11.56 -9.99 10.13
N PRO A 59 -12.78 -9.46 10.29
CA PRO A 59 -13.30 -9.09 11.61
C PRO A 59 -13.44 -10.26 12.59
N GLN A 60 -13.33 -11.51 12.12
CA GLN A 60 -13.33 -12.71 12.95
C GLN A 60 -11.99 -12.94 13.64
N ASP A 61 -10.93 -12.27 13.20
CA ASP A 61 -9.59 -12.33 13.81
C ASP A 61 -9.61 -11.71 15.21
N GLY A 62 -9.23 -12.49 16.21
CA GLY A 62 -9.17 -12.06 17.60
C GLY A 62 -7.90 -11.27 17.94
N SER A 63 -6.85 -11.41 17.15
CA SER A 63 -5.52 -10.88 17.42
C SER A 63 -5.27 -9.54 16.73
N ILE A 64 -5.73 -9.39 15.48
CA ILE A 64 -5.46 -8.21 14.65
C ILE A 64 -6.75 -7.40 14.44
N SER A 65 -6.64 -6.09 14.63
CA SER A 65 -7.72 -5.13 14.40
C SER A 65 -7.35 -4.04 13.40
N ILE A 66 -6.06 -3.81 13.19
CA ILE A 66 -5.53 -2.75 12.33
C ILE A 66 -4.44 -3.35 11.44
N LEU A 67 -4.54 -3.09 10.13
CA LEU A 67 -3.41 -3.25 9.22
C LEU A 67 -2.84 -1.86 8.92
N GLY A 68 -1.53 -1.74 8.89
CA GLY A 68 -0.83 -0.50 8.62
C GLY A 68 0.38 -0.69 7.73
N SER A 69 0.77 0.34 7.00
CA SER A 69 2.04 0.35 6.26
C SER A 69 2.58 1.76 6.21
N ASP A 70 3.92 1.85 6.24
CA ASP A 70 4.67 3.07 6.04
C ASP A 70 5.62 3.04 4.83
N ASP A 71 6.39 4.11 4.69
CA ASP A 71 7.43 4.55 3.78
C ASP A 71 7.11 4.56 2.26
N ALA A 72 5.86 4.84 1.89
CA ALA A 72 5.38 4.85 0.50
C ALA A 72 5.66 6.18 -0.23
N THR A 73 6.93 6.41 -0.58
CA THR A 73 7.37 7.56 -1.39
C THR A 73 6.86 7.48 -2.83
N THR A 74 7.51 6.70 -3.70
CA THR A 74 7.00 6.35 -5.05
C THR A 74 6.09 5.12 -5.03
N CYS A 75 6.12 4.36 -3.94
CA CYS A 75 5.36 3.13 -3.76
C CYS A 75 3.88 3.41 -3.52
N HIS A 76 3.04 2.38 -3.54
CA HIS A 76 1.61 2.48 -3.30
C HIS A 76 1.17 1.48 -2.24
N ILE A 77 0.41 1.95 -1.26
CA ILE A 77 -0.35 1.12 -0.35
C ILE A 77 -1.68 0.80 -1.02
N VAL A 78 -1.97 -0.49 -1.14
CA VAL A 78 -3.21 -0.98 -1.71
C VAL A 78 -3.99 -1.72 -0.63
N VAL A 79 -5.24 -1.31 -0.44
CA VAL A 79 -6.19 -2.01 0.42
C VAL A 79 -7.27 -2.60 -0.46
N LEU A 80 -7.45 -3.93 -0.42
CA LEU A 80 -8.57 -4.63 -1.03
C LEU A 80 -9.45 -5.16 0.09
N ARG A 81 -10.74 -4.83 0.05
CA ARG A 81 -11.73 -5.27 1.04
C ARG A 81 -12.91 -5.94 0.38
N HIS A 82 -13.34 -7.06 0.94
CA HIS A 82 -14.62 -7.67 0.60
C HIS A 82 -15.68 -7.24 1.63
N THR A 83 -16.68 -6.47 1.23
CA THR A 83 -17.65 -5.85 2.16
C THR A 83 -18.59 -6.84 2.84
N GLY A 84 -18.77 -8.03 2.26
CA GLY A 84 -19.64 -9.08 2.80
C GLY A 84 -19.15 -9.74 4.08
N ASN A 85 -17.94 -10.30 4.05
CA ASN A 85 -17.28 -10.94 5.19
C ASN A 85 -16.31 -10.01 5.93
N GLY A 86 -16.07 -8.79 5.40
CA GLY A 86 -15.13 -7.82 5.97
C GLY A 86 -13.65 -8.17 5.76
N ALA A 87 -13.33 -9.24 5.01
CA ALA A 87 -11.95 -9.60 4.72
C ALA A 87 -11.22 -8.41 4.10
N THR A 88 -10.07 -8.06 4.65
CA THR A 88 -9.29 -6.88 4.31
C THR A 88 -7.85 -7.29 4.11
N CYS A 89 -7.30 -6.94 2.95
CA CYS A 89 -5.93 -7.18 2.56
C CYS A 89 -5.25 -5.84 2.40
N LEU A 90 -4.11 -5.66 3.05
CA LEU A 90 -3.23 -4.51 2.86
C LEU A 90 -1.92 -5.01 2.26
N THR A 91 -1.44 -4.32 1.23
CA THR A 91 -0.15 -4.60 0.59
C THR A 91 0.59 -3.30 0.31
N HIS A 92 1.92 -3.36 0.33
CA HIS A 92 2.76 -2.23 -0.03
C HIS A 92 3.56 -2.57 -1.31
N CYS A 93 3.03 -2.10 -2.44
CA CYS A 93 3.57 -2.32 -3.78
C CYS A 93 4.61 -1.26 -4.13
N ASP A 94 5.78 -1.68 -4.63
CA ASP A 94 6.85 -0.80 -5.10
C ASP A 94 7.10 -0.91 -6.61
N GLY A 95 6.23 -1.63 -7.33
CA GLY A 95 6.32 -1.83 -8.77
C GLY A 95 7.40 -2.82 -9.22
N SER A 96 7.80 -3.75 -8.35
CA SER A 96 8.76 -4.79 -8.69
C SER A 96 8.17 -5.86 -9.60
N ASP A 97 6.97 -6.37 -9.29
CA ASP A 97 6.24 -7.29 -10.17
C ASP A 97 4.73 -7.17 -9.97
N THR A 98 4.17 -6.01 -10.30
CA THR A 98 2.74 -5.70 -10.16
C THR A 98 1.82 -6.76 -10.77
N LYS A 99 2.28 -7.41 -11.85
CA LYS A 99 1.55 -8.47 -12.56
C LYS A 99 1.42 -9.75 -11.74
N ALA A 100 2.43 -10.09 -10.92
CA ALA A 100 2.36 -11.19 -9.97
C ALA A 100 1.69 -10.78 -8.65
N GLU A 101 1.86 -9.52 -8.24
CA GLU A 101 1.35 -8.98 -6.97
C GLU A 101 -0.18 -8.91 -6.93
N VAL A 102 -0.84 -8.41 -7.99
CA VAL A 102 -2.31 -8.27 -7.99
C VAL A 102 -3.04 -9.61 -7.85
N PRO A 103 -2.65 -10.70 -8.57
CA PRO A 103 -3.19 -12.03 -8.31
C PRO A 103 -2.99 -12.53 -6.87
N LEU A 104 -1.87 -12.18 -6.23
CA LEU A 104 -1.63 -12.52 -4.81
C LEU A 104 -2.60 -11.78 -3.88
N ILE A 105 -2.87 -10.50 -4.14
CA ILE A 105 -3.89 -9.71 -3.40
C ILE A 105 -5.27 -10.35 -3.55
N MET A 106 -5.66 -10.67 -4.78
CA MET A 106 -6.96 -11.25 -5.09
C MET A 106 -7.14 -12.63 -4.43
N SER A 107 -6.14 -13.50 -4.55
CA SER A 107 -6.17 -14.83 -3.92
C SER A 107 -6.24 -14.74 -2.39
N SER A 108 -5.57 -13.76 -1.79
CA SER A 108 -5.58 -13.55 -0.33
C SER A 108 -6.99 -13.22 0.18
N ILE A 109 -7.71 -12.32 -0.48
CA ILE A 109 -9.12 -12.02 -0.14
C ILE A 109 -10.04 -13.20 -0.44
N LYS A 110 -9.86 -13.88 -1.57
CA LYS A 110 -10.66 -15.06 -1.94
C LYS A 110 -10.46 -16.24 -0.98
N SER A 111 -9.37 -16.30 -0.21
CA SER A 111 -9.17 -17.34 0.80
C SER A 111 -10.19 -17.28 1.96
N PHE A 112 -10.88 -16.16 2.14
CA PHE A 112 -11.96 -15.97 3.12
C PHE A 112 -13.37 -16.22 2.54
N SER A 113 -13.46 -16.74 1.31
CA SER A 113 -14.70 -16.78 0.51
C SER A 113 -15.71 -17.87 0.90
N ASP A 114 -15.43 -18.70 1.91
CA ASP A 114 -16.34 -19.80 2.27
C ASP A 114 -17.75 -19.33 2.69
N HIS A 115 -17.98 -18.04 3.00
CA HIS A 115 -19.20 -17.61 3.71
C HIS A 115 -19.89 -16.30 3.27
N ALA A 116 -19.62 -15.70 2.10
CA ALA A 116 -20.27 -14.41 1.75
C ALA A 116 -21.21 -14.47 0.53
N PRO A 117 -22.52 -14.70 0.72
CA PRO A 117 -23.52 -14.59 -0.36
C PRO A 117 -23.85 -13.12 -0.74
N CYS A 118 -23.27 -12.14 -0.05
CA CYS A 118 -23.55 -10.71 -0.21
C CYS A 118 -22.27 -9.90 -0.09
N GLY A 119 -22.22 -8.72 -0.71
CA GLY A 119 -21.07 -7.80 -0.67
C GLY A 119 -20.46 -7.55 -2.05
N ARG A 120 -19.36 -6.80 -2.07
CA ARG A 120 -18.56 -6.49 -3.26
C ARG A 120 -17.10 -6.28 -2.88
N LEU A 121 -16.22 -6.32 -3.87
CA LEU A 121 -14.81 -5.96 -3.70
C LEU A 121 -14.63 -4.46 -3.85
N GLU A 122 -13.98 -3.85 -2.86
CA GLU A 122 -13.62 -2.43 -2.85
C GLU A 122 -12.10 -2.30 -2.77
N VAL A 123 -11.51 -1.52 -3.69
CA VAL A 123 -10.08 -1.27 -3.74
C VAL A 123 -9.78 0.21 -3.45
N HIS A 124 -8.71 0.42 -2.71
CA HIS A 124 -8.22 1.72 -2.30
C HIS A 124 -6.72 1.80 -2.61
N LEU A 125 -6.31 2.84 -3.32
CA LEU A 125 -4.92 3.08 -3.69
C LEU A 125 -4.49 4.43 -3.12
N VAL A 126 -3.37 4.42 -2.38
CA VAL A 126 -2.79 5.60 -1.72
C VAL A 126 -1.27 5.57 -1.84
N GLY A 127 -0.64 6.69 -2.13
CA GLY A 127 0.83 6.82 -2.20
C GLY A 127 1.34 7.27 -3.57
N GLY A 128 2.66 7.44 -3.71
CA GLY A 128 3.23 8.07 -4.90
C GLY A 128 3.00 9.59 -4.91
N PHE A 129 3.73 10.28 -5.77
CA PHE A 129 3.63 11.72 -5.98
C PHE A 129 4.09 12.07 -7.40
N SER A 130 4.18 13.35 -7.76
CA SER A 130 4.69 13.77 -9.07
C SER A 130 6.22 13.69 -9.11
N ASP A 131 6.77 12.47 -9.09
CA ASP A 131 8.23 12.26 -9.07
C ASP A 131 8.89 12.42 -10.45
N ASP A 132 10.10 12.98 -10.48
CA ASP A 132 10.88 13.25 -11.70
C ASP A 132 11.11 12.01 -12.58
N ARG A 133 11.14 10.83 -11.95
CA ARG A 133 11.42 9.55 -12.62
C ARG A 133 10.14 8.87 -13.14
N GLN A 134 8.97 9.49 -12.95
CA GLN A 134 7.64 8.98 -13.32
C GLN A 134 7.34 7.57 -12.78
N LEU A 135 7.95 7.20 -11.64
CA LEU A 135 7.79 5.89 -11.03
C LEU A 135 6.40 5.71 -10.43
N SER A 136 5.88 6.74 -9.77
CA SER A 136 4.54 6.76 -9.18
C SER A 136 3.47 6.61 -10.27
N GLN A 137 3.58 7.40 -11.35
CA GLN A 137 2.67 7.33 -12.49
C GLN A 137 2.69 5.95 -13.16
N LYS A 138 3.89 5.39 -13.35
CA LYS A 138 4.07 4.04 -13.89
C LYS A 138 3.39 2.99 -13.01
N LEU A 139 3.60 3.05 -11.70
CA LEU A 139 3.00 2.11 -10.75
C LEU A 139 1.48 2.26 -10.70
N THR A 140 0.95 3.49 -10.70
CA THR A 140 -0.49 3.75 -10.80
C THR A 140 -1.08 3.09 -12.05
N HIS A 141 -0.48 3.29 -13.22
CA HIS A 141 -0.96 2.68 -14.47
C HIS A 141 -0.92 1.15 -14.41
N GLN A 142 0.15 0.56 -13.87
CA GLN A 142 0.27 -0.89 -13.72
C GLN A 142 -0.84 -1.44 -12.82
N LEU A 143 -1.02 -0.86 -11.62
CA LEU A 143 -2.03 -1.33 -10.66
C LEU A 143 -3.44 -1.22 -11.23
N LEU A 144 -3.83 -0.07 -11.78
CA LEU A 144 -5.15 0.12 -12.39
C LEU A 144 -5.38 -0.89 -13.52
N SER A 145 -4.36 -1.11 -14.35
CA SER A 145 -4.44 -2.03 -15.48
C SER A 145 -4.54 -3.49 -15.04
N GLU A 146 -3.82 -3.92 -14.00
CA GLU A 146 -3.88 -5.31 -13.52
C GLU A 146 -5.17 -5.59 -12.74
N PHE A 147 -5.72 -4.60 -12.02
CA PHE A 147 -7.04 -4.72 -11.42
C PHE A 147 -8.17 -4.76 -12.45
N ASP A 148 -8.10 -3.98 -13.53
CA ASP A 148 -9.10 -4.01 -14.62
C ASP A 148 -9.12 -5.34 -15.39
N ARG A 149 -8.02 -6.11 -15.34
CA ARG A 149 -7.91 -7.45 -15.95
C ARG A 149 -8.52 -8.57 -15.12
N GLN A 150 -8.91 -8.31 -13.87
CA GLN A 150 -9.50 -9.36 -13.03
C GLN A 150 -10.89 -9.77 -13.52
N GLU A 151 -11.29 -11.00 -13.19
CA GLU A 151 -12.61 -11.53 -13.55
C GLU A 151 -13.73 -10.96 -12.68
N ASP A 152 -13.43 -10.67 -11.41
CA ASP A 152 -14.39 -10.14 -10.43
C ASP A 152 -14.56 -8.62 -10.56
N ASP A 153 -15.78 -8.14 -10.29
CA ASP A 153 -16.05 -6.71 -10.20
C ASP A 153 -15.33 -6.08 -9.01
N ILE A 154 -14.39 -5.18 -9.30
CA ILE A 154 -13.63 -4.45 -8.29
C ILE A 154 -14.03 -2.99 -8.34
N HIS A 155 -14.59 -2.48 -7.25
CA HIS A 155 -14.99 -1.08 -7.14
C HIS A 155 -13.82 -0.24 -6.64
N LEU A 156 -13.35 0.70 -7.45
CA LEU A 156 -12.37 1.70 -7.03
C LEU A 156 -13.07 2.73 -6.14
N VAL A 157 -12.73 2.71 -4.86
CA VAL A 157 -13.37 3.53 -3.82
C VAL A 157 -12.51 4.73 -3.46
N THR A 158 -11.19 4.53 -3.29
CA THR A 158 -10.24 5.61 -2.99
C THR A 158 -9.11 5.59 -4.01
N LEU A 159 -8.85 6.74 -4.62
CA LEU A 159 -7.68 6.97 -5.47
C LEU A 159 -7.00 8.26 -5.02
N CYS A 160 -5.93 8.14 -4.25
CA CYS A 160 -5.13 9.27 -3.78
C CYS A 160 -3.65 8.98 -4.05
N VAL A 161 -3.30 9.03 -5.34
CA VAL A 161 -1.98 8.63 -5.84
C VAL A 161 -1.37 9.66 -6.79
N THR A 162 -0.05 9.61 -6.97
CA THR A 162 0.70 10.44 -7.93
C THR A 162 0.30 11.92 -7.79
N GLU A 163 -0.27 12.57 -8.81
CA GLU A 163 -0.61 13.99 -8.80
C GLU A 163 -1.69 14.36 -7.77
N LEU A 164 -2.51 13.40 -7.35
CA LEU A 164 -3.53 13.61 -6.32
C LEU A 164 -2.95 13.56 -4.91
N ASN A 165 -1.73 13.07 -4.77
CA ASN A 165 -1.02 12.94 -3.52
C ASN A 165 0.24 13.79 -3.51
N ASP A 166 0.33 14.78 -4.39
CA ASP A 166 1.52 15.61 -4.58
C ASP A 166 1.37 16.97 -3.90
N ARG A 167 2.45 17.45 -3.30
CA ARG A 167 2.65 18.85 -2.89
C ARG A 167 3.95 19.36 -3.48
N GLU A 168 4.00 20.66 -3.74
CA GLU A 168 5.19 21.33 -4.22
C GLU A 168 5.70 22.31 -3.16
N GLU A 169 6.97 22.20 -2.80
CA GLU A 169 7.66 23.08 -1.87
C GLU A 169 9.01 23.48 -2.48
N ASN A 170 9.22 24.78 -2.73
CA ASN A 170 10.45 25.31 -3.37
C ASN A 170 10.80 24.61 -4.70
N GLU A 171 9.82 24.47 -5.60
CA GLU A 171 9.97 23.79 -6.91
C GLU A 171 10.35 22.30 -6.79
N LYS A 172 10.18 21.70 -5.62
CA LYS A 172 10.37 20.27 -5.39
C LYS A 172 9.06 19.60 -5.01
N HIS A 173 8.82 18.46 -5.64
CA HIS A 173 7.62 17.67 -5.44
C HIS A 173 7.83 16.65 -4.30
N PHE A 174 6.79 16.44 -3.51
CA PHE A 174 6.77 15.55 -2.37
C PHE A 174 5.38 14.91 -2.22
N PRO A 175 5.27 13.68 -1.70
CA PRO A 175 3.96 13.16 -1.34
C PRO A 175 3.28 13.94 -0.21
N ILE A 176 1.95 13.93 -0.15
CA ILE A 176 1.14 14.46 0.96
C ILE A 176 0.88 13.35 1.98
N ILE A 177 0.55 12.16 1.47
CA ILE A 177 0.39 10.93 2.22
C ILE A 177 1.48 10.00 1.74
N TYR A 178 2.51 9.78 2.53
CA TYR A 178 3.33 8.62 2.28
C TYR A 178 2.75 7.52 3.18
N GLY A 179 2.99 6.23 2.95
CA GLY A 179 3.14 5.40 4.15
C GLY A 179 4.34 6.02 4.88
N ILE A 180 4.41 6.27 6.20
CA ILE A 180 5.57 6.97 6.80
C ILE A 180 5.94 6.76 8.29
N VAL A 181 7.25 6.59 8.52
CA VAL A 181 8.13 7.30 9.49
C VAL A 181 9.54 7.38 8.84
N HIS A 182 10.30 8.49 8.73
CA HIS A 182 10.78 9.58 9.62
C HIS A 182 11.11 10.85 8.77
N ALA A 183 11.25 12.11 9.19
CA ALA A 183 11.33 12.85 10.47
C ALA A 183 10.90 14.32 10.23
N GLU A 184 10.50 15.00 11.32
CA GLU A 184 10.37 16.46 11.54
C GLU A 184 9.75 17.32 10.41
N ASP A 185 8.53 17.78 10.71
CA ASP A 185 7.69 18.67 9.92
C ASP A 185 7.11 18.08 8.62
N LEU A 186 5.82 17.69 8.72
CA LEU A 186 4.88 17.57 7.61
C LEU A 186 4.91 16.25 6.80
N PHE A 187 4.76 15.10 7.47
CA PHE A 187 4.75 13.77 6.83
C PHE A 187 3.66 12.87 7.46
N VAL A 188 2.74 12.28 6.65
CA VAL A 188 1.59 11.50 7.15
C VAL A 188 1.35 10.08 6.57
N PRO A 189 1.35 9.01 7.41
CA PRO A 189 1.09 7.57 7.13
C PRO A 189 -0.37 7.06 7.00
N THR A 190 -0.67 5.77 6.69
CA THR A 190 -2.05 5.21 6.49
C THR A 190 -2.33 3.86 7.21
N ALA A 191 -3.48 3.74 7.89
CA ALA A 191 -4.00 2.52 8.52
C ALA A 191 -5.41 2.15 8.01
N VAL A 192 -5.78 0.87 8.14
CA VAL A 192 -7.16 0.39 7.97
C VAL A 192 -7.62 -0.38 9.21
N ASN A 193 -8.76 0.02 9.76
CA ASN A 193 -9.44 -0.73 10.81
C ASN A 193 -10.30 -1.83 10.17
N ILE A 194 -9.97 -3.09 10.45
CA ILE A 194 -10.62 -4.25 9.83
C ILE A 194 -12.11 -4.33 10.24
N LYS A 195 -12.43 -3.91 11.46
CA LYS A 195 -13.79 -3.96 12.02
C LYS A 195 -14.68 -2.87 11.45
N THR A 196 -14.19 -1.62 11.35
CA THR A 196 -14.99 -0.47 10.88
C THR A 196 -14.86 -0.21 9.38
N ALA A 197 -13.90 -0.83 8.70
CA ALA A 197 -13.50 -0.53 7.32
C ALA A 197 -12.91 0.87 7.11
N GLU A 198 -12.64 1.62 8.17
CA GLU A 198 -12.15 2.98 8.07
C GLU A 198 -10.68 2.98 7.65
N ILE A 199 -10.37 3.72 6.59
CA ILE A 199 -9.01 4.04 6.16
C ILE A 199 -8.70 5.45 6.61
N TYR A 200 -7.62 5.60 7.37
CA TYR A 200 -7.27 6.87 7.98
C TYR A 200 -5.76 7.08 8.02
N ARG A 201 -5.39 8.35 8.16
CA ARG A 201 -3.99 8.76 8.34
C ARG A 201 -3.45 8.31 9.71
N ALA A 202 -2.35 7.55 9.78
CA ALA A 202 -1.94 6.89 11.01
C ALA A 202 -0.46 6.51 11.14
N SER A 203 0.25 6.86 12.21
CA SER A 203 1.69 6.59 12.41
C SER A 203 1.98 5.38 13.28
N PHE A 204 3.09 4.68 12.97
CA PHE A 204 3.46 3.41 13.61
C PHE A 204 4.86 3.50 14.24
N PRO A 205 4.96 3.86 15.54
CA PRO A 205 6.22 3.83 16.27
C PRO A 205 6.77 2.42 16.47
N ASP A 206 5.90 1.40 16.41
CA ASP A 206 6.24 0.00 16.58
C ASP A 206 5.87 -0.77 15.30
N ARG A 207 6.91 -1.26 14.61
CA ARG A 207 6.84 -1.88 13.27
C ARG A 207 7.30 -3.34 13.27
N GLY A 208 7.66 -3.84 14.45
CA GLY A 208 8.15 -5.20 14.65
C GLY A 208 7.06 -6.27 14.47
N PRO A 209 7.42 -7.55 14.70
CA PRO A 209 8.77 -8.05 15.01
C PRO A 209 9.66 -8.22 13.76
N GLU A 210 10.95 -8.46 13.98
CA GLU A 210 11.98 -8.76 12.96
C GLU A 210 12.05 -7.71 11.84
N GLU A 211 11.95 -6.43 12.21
CA GLU A 211 11.84 -5.32 11.27
C GLU A 211 13.02 -5.29 10.29
N GLU A 212 14.24 -5.41 10.80
CA GLU A 212 15.48 -5.36 10.02
C GLU A 212 15.64 -6.60 9.13
N LEU A 213 15.21 -7.77 9.59
CA LEU A 213 15.26 -9.02 8.81
C LEU A 213 14.33 -8.93 7.59
N ARG A 214 13.11 -8.43 7.80
CA ARG A 214 12.10 -8.22 6.76
C ARG A 214 12.54 -7.13 5.77
N ALA A 215 13.14 -6.05 6.27
CA ALA A 215 13.69 -4.98 5.45
C ALA A 215 14.87 -5.46 4.61
N ALA A 216 15.80 -6.22 5.19
CA ALA A 216 16.94 -6.81 4.48
C ALA A 216 16.49 -7.77 3.38
N ARG A 217 15.45 -8.57 3.62
CA ARG A 217 14.83 -9.43 2.61
C ARG A 217 14.29 -8.62 1.42
N ALA A 218 13.62 -7.50 1.66
CA ALA A 218 13.15 -6.63 0.58
C ALA A 218 14.33 -5.97 -0.16
N LEU A 219 15.32 -5.45 0.58
CA LEU A 219 16.51 -4.78 0.03
C LEU A 219 17.37 -5.70 -0.85
N THR A 220 17.48 -6.97 -0.48
CA THR A 220 18.20 -8.01 -1.25
C THR A 220 17.42 -8.52 -2.46
N GLY A 221 16.24 -7.95 -2.74
CA GLY A 221 15.48 -8.24 -3.96
C GLY A 221 14.38 -9.29 -3.79
N GLY A 222 13.99 -9.66 -2.57
CA GLY A 222 12.92 -10.61 -2.34
C GLY A 222 11.58 -10.18 -2.97
N PRO A 223 10.73 -11.14 -3.43
CA PRO A 223 9.43 -10.84 -4.04
C PRO A 223 8.40 -10.41 -3.00
N MET A 224 7.19 -10.04 -3.43
CA MET A 224 6.04 -9.87 -2.54
C MET A 224 5.73 -11.18 -1.79
N ILE A 225 5.49 -11.11 -0.48
CA ILE A 225 5.14 -12.28 0.35
C ILE A 225 3.92 -11.99 1.23
N SER A 226 3.09 -13.01 1.47
CA SER A 226 2.05 -12.95 2.51
C SER A 226 2.68 -13.31 3.86
N ILE A 227 2.54 -12.43 4.84
CA ILE A 227 3.20 -12.56 6.15
C ILE A 227 2.29 -13.08 7.26
N TYR A 228 0.98 -13.19 7.03
CA TYR A 228 0.03 -13.48 8.10
C TYR A 228 -0.98 -14.54 7.70
N ASP A 229 -1.20 -15.50 8.58
CA ASP A 229 -2.25 -16.51 8.45
C ASP A 229 -3.38 -16.22 9.43
N ALA A 230 -4.45 -15.62 8.93
CA ALA A 230 -5.65 -15.30 9.72
C ALA A 230 -6.42 -16.53 10.23
N LYS A 231 -6.17 -17.75 9.70
CA LYS A 231 -6.80 -18.97 10.23
C LYS A 231 -6.18 -19.42 11.53
N THR A 232 -4.87 -19.23 11.65
CA THR A 232 -4.09 -19.60 12.85
C THR A 232 -3.74 -18.41 13.71
N GLU A 233 -4.09 -17.19 13.26
CA GLU A 233 -3.75 -15.91 13.87
C GLU A 233 -2.24 -15.75 14.10
N GLN A 234 -1.43 -16.17 13.11
CA GLN A 234 0.02 -16.22 13.23
C GLN A 234 0.72 -15.39 12.16
N LEU A 235 1.66 -14.56 12.62
CA LEU A 235 2.68 -13.94 11.78
C LEU A 235 3.73 -15.01 11.38
N ARG A 236 4.02 -15.09 10.09
CA ARG A 236 4.94 -16.06 9.49
C ARG A 236 6.10 -15.31 8.85
N ILE A 237 7.24 -15.33 9.54
CA ILE A 237 8.48 -14.71 9.08
C ILE A 237 9.43 -15.82 8.64
N GLY A 238 9.79 -15.80 7.36
CA GLY A 238 10.71 -16.75 6.77
C GLY A 238 10.15 -18.16 6.55
N PRO A 239 11.03 -19.12 6.22
CA PRO A 239 12.47 -18.92 6.02
C PRO A 239 12.76 -18.00 4.82
N TYR A 240 13.72 -17.08 4.99
CA TYR A 240 14.22 -16.24 3.90
C TYR A 240 15.58 -16.75 3.42
N SER A 241 15.89 -16.48 2.15
CA SER A 241 17.17 -16.79 1.55
C SER A 241 17.53 -15.73 0.53
N TRP A 242 18.78 -15.29 0.53
CA TRP A 242 19.33 -14.34 -0.42
C TRP A 242 20.83 -14.58 -0.61
N MET A 243 21.35 -14.06 -1.72
CA MET A 243 22.79 -13.99 -1.95
C MET A 243 23.38 -12.77 -1.21
N PRO A 244 24.68 -12.78 -0.86
CA PRO A 244 25.32 -11.63 -0.22
C PRO A 244 25.07 -10.33 -1.00
N PHE A 245 24.70 -9.27 -0.28
CA PHE A 245 24.42 -7.96 -0.88
C PHE A 245 25.71 -7.38 -1.49
N PRO A 246 25.72 -7.04 -2.79
CA PRO A 246 26.92 -6.54 -3.45
C PRO A 246 27.48 -5.29 -2.77
N HIS A 247 28.78 -5.32 -2.43
CA HIS A 247 29.51 -4.18 -1.89
C HIS A 247 28.90 -3.56 -0.60
N VAL A 248 28.29 -4.38 0.27
CA VAL A 248 27.65 -3.89 1.50
C VAL A 248 28.59 -3.03 2.38
N ASP A 249 29.85 -3.44 2.56
CA ASP A 249 30.83 -2.69 3.35
C ASP A 249 31.15 -1.31 2.75
N PHE A 250 31.12 -1.19 1.43
CA PHE A 250 31.33 0.08 0.73
C PHE A 250 30.14 1.01 0.98
N TRP A 251 28.91 0.51 0.84
CA TRP A 251 27.70 1.30 1.05
C TRP A 251 27.57 1.80 2.49
N LEU A 252 27.97 0.98 3.48
CA LEU A 252 27.99 1.37 4.90
C LEU A 252 28.98 2.49 5.23
N GLN A 253 29.92 2.79 4.34
CA GLN A 253 30.92 3.86 4.51
C GLN A 253 30.56 5.16 3.75
N GLN A 254 29.47 5.16 2.98
CA GLN A 254 29.06 6.35 2.23
C GLN A 254 28.36 7.37 3.12
N ASP A 255 28.35 8.63 2.69
CA ASP A 255 27.57 9.68 3.35
C ASP A 255 26.07 9.57 3.01
N ASP A 256 25.24 10.25 3.81
CA ASP A 256 23.78 10.23 3.66
C ASP A 256 23.33 10.66 2.26
N LYS A 257 24.03 11.62 1.63
CA LYS A 257 23.68 12.11 0.30
C LYS A 257 23.88 11.03 -0.75
N GLN A 258 25.02 10.33 -0.72
CA GLN A 258 25.30 9.22 -1.62
C GLN A 258 24.29 8.08 -1.43
N ILE A 259 23.95 7.74 -0.17
CA ILE A 259 22.96 6.71 0.12
C ILE A 259 21.59 7.13 -0.46
N LEU A 260 21.13 8.35 -0.17
CA LEU A 260 19.86 8.88 -0.71
C LEU A 260 19.81 8.86 -2.24
N GLU A 261 20.88 9.29 -2.92
CA GLU A 261 20.90 9.39 -4.37
C GLU A 261 20.90 8.02 -5.09
N TYR A 262 21.57 7.02 -4.51
CA TYR A 262 21.83 5.74 -5.16
C TYR A 262 21.02 4.56 -4.64
N THR A 263 20.63 4.53 -3.36
CA THR A 263 19.86 3.40 -2.80
C THR A 263 18.37 3.70 -2.75
N PHE A 264 17.97 4.96 -2.67
CA PHE A 264 16.56 5.34 -2.72
C PHE A 264 16.13 5.61 -4.17
N ARG A 265 14.84 5.38 -4.43
CA ARG A 265 14.26 5.69 -5.74
C ARG A 265 14.15 7.20 -5.99
N LEU A 266 14.49 8.04 -5.01
CA LEU A 266 14.43 9.51 -5.02
C LEU A 266 15.62 10.11 -4.25
N PRO A 267 16.44 10.98 -4.86
CA PRO A 267 17.24 11.98 -4.16
C PRO A 267 16.44 13.25 -3.80
#